data_AF-A0A7W0FWA9-F1
#
_entry.id   AF-A0A7W0FWA9-F1
#
_cell.length_a   1.000
_cell.length_b   1.000
_cell.length_c   1.000
_cell.angle_alpha   90.00
_cell.angle_beta   90.00
_cell.angle_gamma   90.00
#
_symmetry.space_group_name_H-M   'P 1'
#
loop_
_entity.id
_entity.type
_entity.pdbx_description
1 polymer ?
#
loop_
_entity_poly.entity_id
_entity_poly.type
_entity_poly.pdbx_seq_one_letter_code
_entity_poly.pdbx_strand_id
1 'polypeptide(L)'
;MSKYYRDYVWKEGIPYGIEAIEPKAPLTFKIAMDPYRKRIAIEKYMNGIFESIIYDSALLDFRHLKPTEQTAWQKVIISENEQKVVAAIHNQDDRLILFETYTFEKKFCRSCLSTSGHGINLSSQKMFYKILGDPFNSVILFDINDHPVTFKRYEEDGDSGEFGELSEEIWDGGKIPTMMSPLIAH
;
A
#
# COMPACT_ATOMS: atom_id res chain seq x y z
N MET A 1 -26.39 -4.87 13.00
CA MET A 1 -25.82 -5.91 12.12
C MET A 1 -24.63 -5.32 11.39
N SER A 2 -23.50 -6.02 11.36
CA SER A 2 -22.35 -5.63 10.55
C SER A 2 -22.70 -5.79 9.05
N LYS A 3 -22.29 -4.84 8.22
CA LYS A 3 -22.50 -4.90 6.77
C LYS A 3 -21.34 -5.65 6.11
N TYR A 4 -21.66 -6.39 5.05
CA TYR A 4 -20.71 -7.08 4.18
C TYR A 4 -20.78 -6.46 2.79
N TYR A 5 -19.66 -6.48 2.08
CA TYR A 5 -19.47 -5.80 0.82
C TYR A 5 -18.87 -6.74 -0.23
N ARG A 6 -19.23 -6.54 -1.50
CA ARG A 6 -18.64 -7.28 -2.61
C ARG A 6 -17.17 -6.94 -2.78
N ASP A 7 -16.85 -5.67 -2.61
CA ASP A 7 -15.52 -5.11 -2.84
C ASP A 7 -15.32 -3.87 -1.93
N TYR A 8 -14.17 -3.21 -2.00
CA TYR A 8 -13.89 -1.97 -1.27
C TYR A 8 -12.86 -1.10 -2.00
N VAL A 9 -12.89 0.20 -1.70
CA VAL A 9 -11.93 1.18 -2.23
C VAL A 9 -11.38 2.05 -1.11
N TRP A 10 -10.13 2.49 -1.27
CA TRP A 10 -9.47 3.41 -0.35
C TRP A 10 -9.79 4.86 -0.68
N LYS A 11 -10.08 5.68 0.33
CA LYS A 11 -10.15 7.14 0.22
C LYS A 11 -9.51 7.78 1.43
N GLU A 12 -8.49 8.60 1.22
CA GLU A 12 -7.74 9.28 2.28
C GLU A 12 -7.17 8.29 3.32
N GLY A 13 -6.73 7.11 2.87
CA GLY A 13 -6.24 6.04 3.75
C GLY A 13 -7.33 5.35 4.59
N ILE A 14 -8.62 5.52 4.24
CA ILE A 14 -9.76 4.87 4.88
C ILE A 14 -10.48 3.98 3.86
N PRO A 15 -10.80 2.71 4.17
CA PRO A 15 -11.50 1.84 3.26
C PRO A 15 -13.02 2.09 3.30
N TYR A 16 -13.65 2.02 2.13
CA TYR A 16 -15.09 2.15 1.94
C TYR A 16 -15.60 0.95 1.16
N GLY A 17 -16.62 0.28 1.69
CA GLY A 17 -17.22 -0.88 1.04
C GLY A 17 -18.01 -0.49 -0.21
N ILE A 18 -17.86 -1.28 -1.25
CA ILE A 18 -18.57 -1.18 -2.52
C ILE A 18 -19.63 -2.28 -2.54
N GLU A 19 -20.88 -1.88 -2.79
CA GLU A 19 -22.06 -2.76 -2.92
C GLU A 19 -22.28 -3.66 -1.69
N ALA A 20 -23.27 -3.31 -0.86
CA ALA A 20 -23.65 -4.16 0.26
C ALA A 20 -24.27 -5.46 -0.25
N ILE A 21 -23.80 -6.59 0.28
CA ILE A 21 -24.24 -7.94 -0.12
C ILE A 21 -24.51 -8.83 1.10
N GLU A 22 -25.15 -9.97 0.87
CA GLU A 22 -25.42 -10.97 1.88
C GLU A 22 -24.12 -11.62 2.39
N PRO A 23 -23.98 -11.89 3.71
CA PRO A 23 -22.75 -12.45 4.29
C PRO A 23 -22.33 -13.81 3.72
N LYS A 24 -23.27 -14.57 3.17
CA LYS A 24 -23.06 -15.93 2.65
C LYS A 24 -22.65 -15.98 1.17
N ALA A 25 -22.41 -14.84 0.54
CA ALA A 25 -21.89 -14.82 -0.83
C ALA A 25 -20.49 -15.47 -0.91
N PRO A 26 -20.04 -15.91 -2.11
CA PRO A 26 -18.80 -16.66 -2.26
C PRO A 26 -17.55 -15.97 -1.72
N LEU A 27 -17.45 -14.65 -1.93
CA LEU A 27 -16.42 -13.78 -1.39
C LEU A 27 -17.10 -12.51 -0.86
N THR A 28 -16.78 -12.14 0.38
CA THR A 28 -17.26 -10.89 0.97
C THR A 28 -16.18 -10.22 1.81
N PHE A 29 -16.27 -8.90 1.92
CA PHE A 29 -15.43 -8.11 2.80
C PHE A 29 -16.27 -7.46 3.90
N LYS A 30 -15.75 -7.47 5.12
CA LYS A 30 -16.33 -6.72 6.24
C LYS A 30 -15.33 -5.68 6.71
N ILE A 31 -15.77 -4.43 6.73
CA ILE A 31 -14.97 -3.32 7.26
C ILE A 31 -15.42 -3.08 8.69
N ALA A 32 -14.57 -3.44 9.65
CA ALA A 32 -14.77 -3.17 11.07
C ALA A 32 -14.10 -1.86 11.43
N MET A 33 -14.85 -0.90 11.96
CA MET A 33 -14.31 0.39 12.40
C MET A 33 -14.95 0.82 13.71
N ASP A 34 -14.16 1.43 14.59
CA ASP A 34 -14.72 2.11 15.75
C ASP A 34 -15.43 3.42 15.33
N PRO A 35 -16.31 4.00 16.19
CA PRO A 35 -17.07 5.21 15.85
C PRO A 35 -16.21 6.42 15.49
N TYR A 36 -14.97 6.47 15.96
CA TYR A 36 -14.02 7.57 15.75
C TYR A 36 -12.97 7.23 14.69
N ARG A 37 -13.08 6.07 14.04
CA ARG A 37 -12.14 5.54 13.06
C ARG A 37 -10.70 5.47 13.59
N LYS A 38 -10.48 5.29 14.89
CA LYS A 38 -9.11 5.12 15.41
C LYS A 38 -8.58 3.73 15.08
N ARG A 39 -9.45 2.73 15.11
CA ARG A 39 -9.21 1.36 14.66
C ARG A 39 -10.09 1.04 13.47
N ILE A 40 -9.45 0.56 12.41
CA ILE A 40 -10.08 0.09 11.18
C ILE A 40 -9.41 -1.24 10.82
N ALA A 41 -10.24 -2.24 10.51
CA ALA A 41 -9.79 -3.50 9.95
C ALA A 41 -10.68 -3.90 8.76
N ILE A 42 -10.08 -4.61 7.80
CA ILE A 42 -10.80 -5.26 6.70
C ILE A 42 -10.64 -6.76 6.88
N GLU A 43 -11.75 -7.45 6.99
CA GLU A 43 -11.82 -8.90 7.12
C GLU A 43 -12.34 -9.50 5.81
N LYS A 44 -11.70 -10.57 5.32
CA LYS A 44 -12.12 -11.34 4.15
C LYS A 44 -12.85 -12.61 4.61
N TYR A 45 -13.97 -12.91 3.95
CA TYR A 45 -14.79 -14.08 4.21
C TYR A 45 -15.07 -14.83 2.92
N MET A 46 -15.04 -16.16 2.99
CA MET A 46 -15.39 -17.08 1.90
C MET A 46 -16.61 -17.91 2.30
N ASN A 47 -17.69 -17.82 1.53
CA ASN A 47 -18.97 -18.49 1.83
C ASN A 47 -19.48 -18.25 3.28
N GLY A 48 -19.27 -17.04 3.80
CA GLY A 48 -19.63 -16.65 5.17
C GLY A 48 -18.68 -17.12 6.28
N ILE A 49 -17.57 -17.80 5.94
CA ILE A 49 -16.53 -18.22 6.89
C ILE A 49 -15.38 -17.21 6.84
N PHE A 50 -14.91 -16.77 8.01
CA PHE A 50 -13.74 -15.90 8.11
C PHE A 50 -12.50 -16.59 7.51
N GLU A 51 -11.80 -15.88 6.62
CA GLU A 51 -10.58 -16.38 5.97
C GLU A 51 -9.34 -15.67 6.53
N SER A 52 -9.31 -14.33 6.47
CA SER A 52 -8.14 -13.55 6.86
C SER A 52 -8.47 -12.09 7.17
N ILE A 53 -7.54 -11.40 7.83
CA ILE A 53 -7.53 -9.94 7.94
C ILE A 53 -6.67 -9.40 6.81
N ILE A 54 -7.26 -8.55 5.97
CA ILE A 54 -6.62 -7.91 4.83
C ILE A 54 -5.90 -6.62 5.24
N TYR A 55 -6.45 -5.93 6.22
CA TYR A 55 -5.87 -4.70 6.74
C TYR A 55 -6.20 -4.58 8.22
N ASP A 56 -5.23 -4.11 8.99
CA ASP A 56 -5.43 -3.68 10.37
C ASP A 56 -4.58 -2.44 10.66
N SER A 57 -5.26 -1.32 10.91
CA SER A 57 -4.65 -0.04 11.32
C SER A 57 -3.78 -0.15 12.58
N ALA A 58 -3.91 -1.22 13.38
CA ALA A 58 -3.03 -1.47 14.52
C ALA A 58 -1.63 -1.92 14.11
N LEU A 59 -1.48 -2.51 12.93
CA LEU A 59 -0.19 -2.91 12.37
C LEU A 59 0.42 -1.78 11.53
N LEU A 60 -0.38 -1.20 10.63
CA LEU A 60 0.02 -0.05 9.83
C LEU A 60 -1.21 0.74 9.43
N ASP A 61 -1.28 1.98 9.91
CA ASP A 61 -2.33 2.91 9.50
C ASP A 61 -1.88 3.68 8.26
N PHE A 62 -2.54 3.48 7.13
CA PHE A 62 -2.19 4.18 5.89
C PHE A 62 -2.34 5.70 6.00
N ARG A 63 -3.13 6.20 6.97
CA ARG A 63 -3.21 7.64 7.22
C ARG A 63 -1.91 8.22 7.76
N HIS A 64 -1.13 7.41 8.48
CA HIS A 64 0.20 7.79 8.97
C HIS A 64 1.29 7.74 7.89
N LEU A 65 0.93 7.32 6.66
CA LEU A 65 1.86 7.37 5.52
C LEU A 65 1.90 8.73 4.81
N LYS A 66 1.13 9.70 5.30
CA LYS A 66 1.17 11.08 4.80
C LYS A 66 2.45 11.77 5.31
N PRO A 67 3.08 12.65 4.51
CA PRO A 67 4.36 13.27 4.88
C PRO A 67 4.39 13.95 6.25
N THR A 68 3.26 14.54 6.67
CA THR A 68 3.10 15.21 7.97
C THR A 68 3.25 14.28 9.17
N GLU A 69 2.96 12.99 8.99
CA GLU A 69 3.02 11.98 10.06
C GLU A 69 4.38 11.25 10.08
N GLN A 70 5.20 11.43 9.04
CA GLN A 70 6.48 10.75 8.85
C GLN A 70 7.71 11.60 9.19
N THR A 71 7.53 12.82 9.70
CA THR A 71 8.63 13.81 9.84
C THR A 71 9.80 13.33 10.69
N ALA A 72 9.56 12.39 11.62
CA ALA A 72 10.59 11.84 12.49
C ALA A 72 10.88 10.36 12.24
N TRP A 73 10.43 9.80 11.11
CA TRP A 73 10.71 8.41 10.78
C TRP A 73 12.15 8.25 10.33
N GLN A 74 12.81 7.20 10.82
CA GLN A 74 14.19 6.88 10.49
C GLN A 74 14.23 5.56 9.74
N LYS A 75 14.99 5.53 8.64
CA LYS A 75 15.24 4.33 7.85
C LYS A 75 16.65 3.81 8.16
N VAL A 76 16.73 2.56 8.62
CA VAL A 76 17.98 1.87 8.95
C VAL A 76 18.13 0.67 8.02
N ILE A 77 19.17 0.65 7.19
CA ILE A 77 19.46 -0.49 6.31
C ILE A 77 19.99 -1.65 7.16
N ILE A 78 19.34 -2.80 7.05
CA ILE A 78 19.69 -4.03 7.79
C ILE A 78 20.53 -4.96 6.89
N SER A 79 20.18 -5.02 5.61
CA SER A 79 20.85 -5.87 4.64
C SER A 79 20.72 -5.25 3.25
N GLU A 80 21.77 -5.37 2.45
CA GLU A 80 21.81 -4.86 1.08
C GLU A 80 22.62 -5.80 0.20
N ASN A 81 22.10 -6.07 -0.98
CA ASN A 81 22.80 -6.71 -2.09
C ASN A 81 22.33 -6.08 -3.41
N GLU A 82 22.91 -6.50 -4.53
CA GLU A 82 22.63 -5.93 -5.86
C GLU A 82 21.16 -5.94 -6.28
N GLN A 83 20.35 -6.89 -5.78
CA GLN A 83 18.95 -7.05 -6.18
C GLN A 83 17.97 -6.62 -5.09
N LYS A 84 18.42 -6.49 -3.84
CA LYS A 84 17.54 -6.40 -2.68
C LYS A 84 18.14 -5.56 -1.56
N VAL A 85 17.34 -4.61 -1.07
CA VAL A 85 17.63 -3.85 0.16
C VAL A 85 16.54 -4.13 1.18
N VAL A 86 16.93 -4.42 2.41
CA VAL A 86 16.02 -4.58 3.55
C VAL A 86 16.31 -3.48 4.55
N ALA A 87 15.29 -2.69 4.90
CA ALA A 87 15.39 -1.61 5.86
C ALA A 87 14.36 -1.74 6.98
N ALA A 88 14.73 -1.33 8.19
CA ALA A 88 13.81 -1.09 9.29
C ALA A 88 13.39 0.38 9.30
N ILE A 89 12.10 0.62 9.53
CA ILE A 89 11.54 1.95 9.70
C ILE A 89 11.19 2.15 11.17
N HIS A 90 11.81 3.14 11.79
CA HIS A 90 11.65 3.47 13.21
C HIS A 90 10.98 4.82 13.37
N ASN A 91 10.26 5.02 14.48
CA ASN A 91 9.74 6.33 14.86
C ASN A 91 10.77 7.13 15.70
N GLN A 92 10.38 8.31 16.18
CA GLN A 92 11.23 9.19 17.01
C GLN A 92 11.66 8.57 18.36
N ASP A 93 10.94 7.55 18.84
CA ASP A 93 11.22 6.85 20.10
C ASP A 93 12.02 5.55 19.86
N ASP A 94 12.63 5.40 18.68
CA ASP A 94 13.35 4.21 18.21
C ASP A 94 12.49 2.93 18.19
N ARG A 95 11.16 3.08 18.10
CA ARG A 95 10.25 1.94 17.96
C ARG A 95 10.12 1.55 16.51
N LEU A 96 10.31 0.26 16.24
CA LEU A 96 10.05 -0.34 14.94
C LEU A 96 8.58 -0.12 14.55
N ILE A 97 8.37 0.51 13.40
CA ILE A 97 7.08 0.65 12.73
C ILE A 97 6.87 -0.55 11.80
N LEU A 98 7.80 -0.76 10.87
CA LEU A 98 7.73 -1.81 9.85
C LEU A 98 9.11 -2.10 9.24
N PHE A 99 9.21 -3.21 8.52
CA PHE A 99 10.32 -3.49 7.62
C PHE A 99 9.89 -3.23 6.17
N GLU A 100 10.80 -2.66 5.39
CA GLU A 100 10.66 -2.49 3.94
C GLU A 100 11.68 -3.36 3.22
N THR A 101 11.19 -4.16 2.29
CA THR A 101 12.02 -4.98 1.40
C THR A 101 11.89 -4.44 -0.01
N TYR A 102 12.94 -3.78 -0.48
CA TYR A 102 13.05 -3.21 -1.80
C TYR A 102 13.66 -4.23 -2.76
N THR A 103 13.07 -4.36 -3.94
CA THR A 103 13.58 -5.21 -5.02
C THR A 103 13.93 -4.35 -6.23
N PHE A 104 15.12 -4.57 -6.77
CA PHE A 104 15.70 -3.77 -7.83
C PHE A 104 15.79 -4.57 -9.13
N GLU A 105 15.51 -3.88 -10.23
CA GLU A 105 15.87 -4.32 -11.56
C GLU A 105 17.01 -3.42 -12.06
N LYS A 106 18.22 -4.01 -12.17
CA LYS A 106 19.46 -3.25 -12.38
C LYS A 106 19.65 -2.23 -11.24
N LYS A 107 19.56 -0.93 -11.53
CA LYS A 107 19.69 0.15 -10.54
C LYS A 107 18.36 0.75 -10.08
N PHE A 108 17.23 0.32 -10.64
CA PHE A 108 15.93 0.93 -10.39
C PHE A 108 15.10 0.06 -9.44
N CYS A 109 14.65 0.63 -8.32
CA CYS A 109 13.76 -0.05 -7.40
C CYS A 109 12.41 -0.27 -8.07
N ARG A 110 11.98 -1.51 -8.30
CA ARG A 110 10.69 -1.84 -8.96
C ARG A 110 9.56 -2.07 -7.96
N SER A 111 9.89 -2.56 -6.78
CA SER A 111 8.89 -2.84 -5.76
C SER A 111 9.44 -2.69 -4.35
N CYS A 112 8.55 -2.39 -3.42
CA CYS A 112 8.81 -2.44 -1.99
C CYS A 112 7.70 -3.23 -1.30
N LEU A 113 8.06 -4.25 -0.51
CA LEU A 113 7.13 -4.96 0.35
C LEU A 113 7.29 -4.45 1.79
N SER A 114 6.19 -4.01 2.40
CA SER A 114 6.16 -3.61 3.80
C SER A 114 5.62 -4.74 4.67
N THR A 115 6.34 -5.07 5.74
CA THR A 115 5.97 -6.13 6.70
C THR A 115 6.04 -5.63 8.13
N SER A 116 5.22 -6.20 9.01
CA SER A 116 5.28 -5.89 10.44
C SER A 116 6.54 -6.46 11.09
N GLY A 117 6.83 -6.05 12.32
CA GLY A 117 7.88 -6.67 13.14
C GLY A 117 7.71 -8.18 13.37
N HIS A 118 6.52 -8.72 13.13
CA HIS A 118 6.20 -10.15 13.23
C HIS A 118 6.20 -10.88 11.88
N GLY A 119 6.59 -10.21 10.80
CA GLY A 119 6.62 -10.79 9.45
C GLY A 119 5.27 -10.88 8.75
N ILE A 120 4.25 -10.12 9.21
CA ILE A 120 2.95 -10.05 8.55
C ILE A 120 3.05 -9.07 7.38
N ASN A 121 2.60 -9.44 6.18
CA ASN A 121 2.53 -8.52 5.04
C ASN A 121 1.49 -7.43 5.30
N LEU A 122 1.86 -6.18 5.03
CA LEU A 122 0.99 -5.02 5.32
C LEU A 122 0.59 -4.28 4.05
N SER A 123 1.54 -4.12 3.12
CA SER A 123 1.33 -3.40 1.88
C SER A 123 2.45 -3.70 0.88
N SER A 124 2.20 -3.40 -0.39
CA SER A 124 3.24 -3.37 -1.40
C SER A 124 3.24 -2.04 -2.13
N GLN A 125 4.40 -1.61 -2.61
CA GLN A 125 4.54 -0.48 -3.50
C GLN A 125 5.11 -0.98 -4.82
N LYS A 126 4.60 -0.47 -5.94
CA LYS A 126 5.14 -0.69 -7.28
C LYS A 126 5.61 0.64 -7.85
N MET A 127 6.82 0.63 -8.39
CA MET A 127 7.46 1.80 -8.97
C MET A 127 7.55 1.63 -10.49
N PHE A 128 7.24 2.71 -11.20
CA PHE A 128 7.22 2.76 -12.66
C PHE A 128 8.19 3.85 -13.11
N TYR A 129 9.01 3.57 -14.12
CA TYR A 129 10.02 4.48 -14.64
C TYR A 129 9.94 4.54 -16.17
N LYS A 130 9.85 5.75 -16.72
CA LYS A 130 9.82 6.00 -18.16
C LYS A 130 11.07 5.46 -18.87
N ILE A 131 12.23 5.57 -18.24
CA ILE A 131 13.50 5.05 -18.79
C ILE A 131 13.50 3.52 -18.97
N LEU A 132 12.62 2.81 -18.27
CA LEU A 132 12.42 1.36 -18.40
C LEU A 132 11.26 1.01 -19.35
N GLY A 133 10.64 1.99 -19.99
CA GLY A 133 9.52 1.80 -20.92
C GLY A 133 8.13 1.91 -20.29
N ASP A 134 8.03 2.27 -18.99
CA ASP A 134 6.72 2.54 -18.38
C ASP A 134 6.12 3.86 -18.89
N PRO A 135 4.78 4.00 -18.87
CA PRO A 135 4.12 5.22 -19.39
C PRO A 135 4.42 6.48 -18.58
N PHE A 136 4.79 6.35 -17.30
CA PHE A 136 5.02 7.48 -16.40
C PHE A 136 5.93 7.10 -15.23
N ASN A 137 6.59 8.11 -14.65
CA ASN A 137 7.34 7.98 -13.40
C ASN A 137 6.35 8.04 -12.23
N SER A 138 6.12 6.91 -11.56
CA SER A 138 5.15 6.88 -10.47
C SER A 138 5.43 5.81 -9.43
N VAL A 139 4.78 5.98 -8.28
CA VAL A 139 4.72 4.99 -7.21
C VAL A 139 3.26 4.75 -6.86
N ILE A 140 2.85 3.49 -6.79
CA ILE A 140 1.53 3.09 -6.31
C ILE A 140 1.67 2.22 -5.09
N LEU A 141 1.02 2.62 -4.00
CA LEU A 141 0.85 1.82 -2.79
C LEU A 141 -0.42 0.98 -2.93
N PHE A 142 -0.31 -0.31 -2.63
CA PHE A 142 -1.39 -1.27 -2.60
C PHE A 142 -1.49 -1.90 -1.21
N ASP A 143 -2.71 -2.27 -0.81
CA ASP A 143 -2.89 -3.20 0.30
C ASP A 143 -2.50 -4.64 -0.13
N ILE A 144 -2.67 -5.60 0.78
CA ILE A 144 -2.28 -7.00 0.51
C ILE A 144 -3.19 -7.74 -0.48
N ASN A 145 -4.32 -7.13 -0.86
CA ASN A 145 -5.26 -7.64 -1.85
C ASN A 145 -5.12 -6.93 -3.20
N ASP A 146 -4.01 -6.20 -3.40
CA ASP A 146 -3.74 -5.41 -4.61
C ASP A 146 -4.75 -4.26 -4.86
N HIS A 147 -5.46 -3.79 -3.84
CA HIS A 147 -6.29 -2.60 -4.00
C HIS A 147 -5.44 -1.34 -3.82
N PRO A 148 -5.49 -0.38 -4.77
CA PRO A 148 -4.64 0.79 -4.73
C PRO A 148 -5.11 1.74 -3.62
N VAL A 149 -4.15 2.18 -2.81
CA VAL A 149 -4.34 3.07 -1.66
C VAL A 149 -3.94 4.49 -2.02
N THR A 150 -2.76 4.64 -2.63
CA THR A 150 -2.16 5.93 -2.97
C THR A 150 -1.44 5.84 -4.30
N PHE A 151 -1.53 6.89 -5.11
CA PHE A 151 -0.77 7.08 -6.33
C PHE A 151 0.05 8.36 -6.23
N LYS A 152 1.32 8.30 -6.60
CA LYS A 152 2.23 9.44 -6.68
C LYS A 152 2.86 9.49 -8.06
N ARG A 153 2.74 10.62 -8.76
CA ARG A 153 3.45 10.88 -10.02
C ARG A 153 4.59 11.86 -9.77
N TYR A 154 5.72 11.57 -10.39
CA TYR A 154 6.91 12.39 -10.33
C TYR A 154 7.26 12.90 -11.71
N GLU A 155 7.84 14.09 -11.77
CA GLU A 155 8.59 14.53 -12.94
C GLU A 155 9.83 13.66 -13.12
N GLU A 156 10.34 13.62 -14.34
CA GLU A 156 11.58 12.93 -14.66
C GLU A 156 12.76 13.84 -14.34
N ASP A 157 13.70 13.35 -13.55
CA ASP A 157 14.98 14.04 -13.39
C ASP A 157 15.78 13.94 -14.69
N GLY A 158 16.07 15.10 -15.30
CA GLY A 158 16.61 15.18 -16.65
C GLY A 158 18.00 14.56 -16.83
N ASP A 159 18.75 14.40 -15.74
CA ASP A 159 20.12 13.86 -15.76
C ASP A 159 20.16 12.35 -15.44
N SER A 160 19.33 11.87 -14.50
CA SER A 160 19.39 10.48 -14.03
C SER A 160 18.31 9.55 -14.61
N GLY A 161 17.20 10.12 -15.10
CA GLY A 161 15.98 9.38 -15.44
C GLY A 161 15.23 8.81 -14.23
N GLU A 162 15.61 9.20 -13.01
CA GLU A 162 14.96 8.80 -11.75
C GLU A 162 13.79 9.73 -11.40
N PHE A 163 13.21 9.51 -10.21
CA PHE A 163 12.13 10.34 -9.69
C PHE A 163 12.66 11.74 -9.32
N GLY A 164 12.13 12.77 -9.97
CA GLY A 164 12.35 14.16 -9.63
C GLY A 164 11.29 14.68 -8.65
N GLU A 165 10.73 15.86 -8.96
CA GLU A 165 9.71 16.50 -8.12
C GLU A 165 8.37 15.75 -8.17
N LEU A 166 7.69 15.66 -7.02
CA LEU A 166 6.34 15.11 -6.94
C LEU A 166 5.34 16.09 -7.58
N SER A 167 4.74 15.71 -8.72
CA SER A 167 3.78 16.55 -9.42
C SER A 167 2.32 16.25 -9.10
N GLU A 168 2.01 15.03 -8.66
CA GLU A 168 0.64 14.63 -8.31
C GLU A 168 0.64 13.57 -7.21
N GLU A 169 -0.28 13.70 -6.24
CA GLU A 169 -0.54 12.70 -5.20
C GLU A 169 -2.06 12.50 -5.03
N ILE A 170 -2.52 11.26 -5.20
CA ILE A 170 -3.94 10.87 -5.13
C ILE A 170 -4.11 9.81 -4.04
N TRP A 171 -4.99 10.09 -3.08
CA TRP A 171 -5.37 9.18 -1.99
C TRP A 171 -6.78 8.59 -2.15
N ASP A 172 -7.41 8.79 -3.31
CA ASP A 172 -8.72 8.22 -3.67
C ASP A 172 -8.51 7.11 -4.70
N GLY A 173 -8.55 5.85 -4.25
CA GLY A 173 -8.37 4.66 -5.07
C GLY A 173 -9.36 4.57 -6.24
N GLY A 174 -10.54 5.19 -6.14
CA GLY A 174 -11.50 5.27 -7.22
C GLY A 174 -11.10 6.24 -8.35
N LYS A 175 -10.05 7.04 -8.13
CA LYS A 175 -9.48 7.98 -9.09
C LYS A 175 -8.08 7.59 -9.54
N ILE A 176 -7.49 6.55 -8.94
CA ILE A 176 -6.18 6.05 -9.37
C ILE A 176 -6.34 5.47 -10.77
N PRO A 177 -5.53 5.90 -11.76
CA PRO A 177 -5.70 5.48 -13.15
C PRO A 177 -5.71 3.94 -13.28
N THR A 178 -6.80 3.40 -13.82
CA THR A 178 -6.98 1.96 -14.11
C THR A 178 -6.07 1.44 -15.24
N MET A 179 -5.24 2.31 -15.83
CA MET A 179 -4.31 2.02 -16.93
C MET A 179 -3.24 0.97 -16.59
N MET A 180 -3.23 0.43 -15.38
CA MET A 180 -2.29 -0.60 -14.92
C MET A 180 -2.76 -2.04 -15.16
N SER A 181 -3.99 -2.23 -15.68
CA SER A 181 -4.63 -3.55 -15.79
C SER A 181 -3.93 -4.59 -16.71
N PRO A 182 -3.03 -4.27 -17.68
CA PRO A 182 -2.31 -5.32 -18.40
C PRO A 182 -0.93 -5.66 -17.85
N LEU A 183 -0.35 -4.90 -16.90
CA LEU A 183 1.03 -5.12 -16.43
C LEU A 183 1.15 -6.04 -15.20
N ILE A 184 0.03 -6.61 -14.73
CA ILE A 184 -0.01 -7.51 -13.55
C ILE A 184 -0.08 -9.00 -13.95
N ALA A 185 -0.10 -9.32 -15.25
CA ALA A 185 -0.12 -10.70 -15.72
C ALA A 185 1.20 -11.11 -16.37
N HIS A 186 2.22 -11.45 -15.56
CA HIS A 186 3.29 -12.38 -15.94
C HIS A 186 3.88 -13.06 -14.70
#